data_AF-A0A376AHR1-F1
#
_entry.id   AF-A0A376AHR1-F1
#
_cell.length_a   1.000
_cell.length_b   1.000
_cell.length_c   1.000
_cell.angle_alpha   90.00
_cell.angle_beta   90.00
_cell.angle_gamma   90.00
#
_symmetry.space_group_name_H-M   'P 1'
#
loop_
_entity.id
_entity.type
_entity.pdbx_description
1 polymer ?
#
loop_
_entity_poly.entity_id
_entity_poly.type
_entity_poly.pdbx_seq_one_letter_code
_entity_poly.pdbx_strand_id
1 'polypeptide(L)' 'MEEVKAKPRMMKIDRFEAEDDAGEPVTVVGIIDDDEEFIKFIVIEEWEDGELTPIVRRNIYKKGTAAK' A
#
# COMPACT_ATOMS: atom_id res chain seq x y z
N MET A 1 15.39 -8.23 28.44
CA MET A 1 14.12 -8.74 27.88
C MET A 1 14.24 -8.53 26.39
N GLU A 2 14.25 -9.58 25.59
CA GLU A 2 14.16 -9.44 24.13
C GLU A 2 12.76 -8.91 23.80
N GLU A 3 12.69 -7.78 23.12
CA GLU A 3 11.45 -7.27 22.54
C GLU A 3 11.00 -8.28 21.48
N VAL A 4 9.94 -9.03 21.77
CA VAL A 4 9.32 -9.91 20.79
C VAL A 4 8.61 -9.00 19.78
N LYS A 5 9.22 -8.76 18.62
CA LYS A 5 8.56 -8.06 17.49
C LYS A 5 7.19 -8.68 17.26
N ALA A 6 6.12 -7.87 17.27
CA ALA A 6 4.81 -8.44 16.96
C ALA A 6 4.79 -8.94 15.52
N LYS A 7 3.93 -9.92 15.29
CA LYS A 7 3.73 -10.48 13.96
C LYS A 7 3.00 -9.45 13.09
N PRO A 8 3.42 -9.26 11.82
CA PRO A 8 2.68 -8.44 10.87
C PRO A 8 1.20 -8.82 10.81
N ARG A 9 0.32 -7.82 10.79
CA ARG A 9 -1.13 -7.96 10.70
C ARG A 9 -1.62 -7.30 9.44
N MET A 10 -2.38 -8.04 8.64
CA MET A 10 -3.12 -7.45 7.52
C MET A 10 -4.43 -6.87 8.03
N MET A 11 -4.63 -5.57 7.81
CA MET A 11 -5.87 -4.87 8.04
C MET A 11 -6.69 -4.82 6.75
N LYS A 12 -7.96 -5.22 6.86
CA LYS A 12 -8.94 -5.10 5.78
C LYS A 12 -9.40 -3.65 5.66
N ILE A 13 -9.44 -3.15 4.43
CA ILE A 13 -9.99 -1.84 4.08
C ILE A 13 -10.91 -1.96 2.86
N ASP A 14 -11.68 -0.91 2.60
CA ASP A 14 -12.31 -0.74 1.30
C ASP A 14 -11.25 -0.36 0.26
N ARG A 15 -11.42 -0.89 -0.96
CA ARG A 15 -10.48 -0.61 -2.04
C ARG A 15 -10.60 0.84 -2.49
N PHE A 16 -9.48 1.47 -2.82
CA PHE A 16 -9.47 2.83 -3.35
C PHE A 16 -8.31 3.06 -4.32
N GLU A 17 -8.48 4.04 -5.21
CA GLU A 17 -7.43 4.46 -6.14
C GLU A 17 -6.45 5.44 -5.48
N ALA A 18 -5.17 5.25 -5.76
CA ALA A 18 -4.09 6.13 -5.33
C ALA A 18 -3.06 6.25 -6.47
N GLU A 19 -2.00 7.01 -6.21
CA GLU A 19 -0.82 7.12 -7.05
C GLU A 19 0.40 6.66 -6.25
N ASP A 20 1.36 6.03 -6.90
CA ASP A 20 2.64 5.69 -6.27
C ASP A 20 3.64 6.87 -6.32
N ASP A 21 4.89 6.65 -5.90
CA ASP A 21 5.95 7.68 -5.95
C ASP A 21 6.33 8.12 -7.37
N ALA A 22 5.98 7.34 -8.41
CA ALA A 22 6.17 7.70 -9.81
C ALA A 22 4.96 8.46 -10.41
N GLY A 23 3.84 8.56 -9.66
CA GLY A 23 2.58 9.11 -10.15
C GLY A 23 1.74 8.09 -10.93
N GLU A 24 2.11 6.81 -10.90
CA GLU A 24 1.37 5.76 -11.60
C GLU A 24 0.12 5.37 -10.80
N PRO A 25 -1.03 5.18 -11.47
CA PRO A 25 -2.27 4.83 -10.79
C PRO A 25 -2.19 3.41 -10.21
N VAL A 26 -2.49 3.28 -8.92
CA VAL A 26 -2.50 2.00 -8.22
C VAL A 26 -3.81 1.80 -7.46
N THR A 27 -4.22 0.54 -7.29
CA THR A 27 -5.40 0.20 -6.47
C THR A 27 -4.96 -0.35 -5.13
N VAL A 28 -5.32 0.34 -4.04
CA VAL A 28 -5.02 -0.10 -2.67
C VAL A 28 -6.07 -1.09 -2.21
N VAL A 29 -5.66 -2.24 -1.69
CA VAL A 29 -6.55 -3.34 -1.29
C VAL A 29 -6.36 -3.80 0.15
N GLY A 30 -5.32 -3.32 0.84
CA GLY A 30 -5.00 -3.72 2.19
C GLY A 30 -3.96 -2.82 2.84
N ILE A 31 -3.84 -2.93 4.16
CA ILE A 31 -2.78 -2.30 4.94
C ILE A 31 -2.09 -3.40 5.76
N ILE A 32 -0.77 -3.31 5.89
CA ILE A 32 0.02 -4.14 6.79
C ILE A 32 0.47 -3.24 7.95
N ASP A 33 0.14 -3.70 9.16
CA ASP A 33 0.59 -3.15 10.43
C ASP A 33 1.57 -4.15 11.06
N ASP A 34 2.86 -3.80 11.06
CA ASP A 34 3.94 -4.69 11.51
C ASP A 34 4.83 -4.12 12.60
N ASP A 35 4.27 -3.23 13.43
CA ASP A 35 4.96 -2.55 14.54
C ASP A 35 6.21 -1.74 14.11
N GLU A 36 6.41 -1.52 12.80
CA GLU A 36 7.35 -0.50 12.30
C GLU A 36 6.74 0.90 12.47
N GLU A 37 7.57 1.94 12.43
CA GLU A 37 7.13 3.34 12.58
C GLU A 37 6.08 3.79 11.52
N PHE A 38 5.90 3.02 10.45
CA PHE A 38 5.04 3.35 9.32
C PHE A 38 4.17 2.15 8.90
N ILE A 39 2.91 2.42 8.62
CA ILE A 39 2.01 1.47 7.96
C ILE A 39 2.48 1.21 6.52
N LYS A 40 2.23 0.00 6.02
CA LYS A 40 2.50 -0.37 4.62
C LYS A 40 1.19 -0.65 3.92
N PHE A 41 1.11 -0.34 2.63
CA PHE A 41 -0.06 -0.54 1.79
C PHE A 41 0.15 -1.73 0.86
N ILE A 42 -0.89 -2.55 0.70
CA ILE A 42 -0.93 -3.57 -0.34
C ILE A 42 -1.66 -2.95 -1.52
N VAL A 43 -0.95 -2.80 -2.62
CA VAL A 43 -1.47 -2.29 -3.89
C VAL A 43 -1.53 -3.40 -4.92
N ILE A 44 -2.43 -3.29 -5.90
CA ILE A 44 -2.42 -4.11 -7.10
C ILE A 44 -1.83 -3.27 -8.22
N GLU A 45 -0.76 -3.79 -8.82
CA GLU A 45 -0.10 -3.22 -10.00
C GLU A 45 -0.36 -4.15 -11.20
N GLU A 46 -0.60 -3.55 -12.37
CA GLU A 46 -0.77 -4.24 -13.64
C GLU A 46 0.55 -4.18 -14.42
N TRP A 47 1.02 -5.35 -14.86
CA TRP A 47 2.24 -5.50 -15.63
C TRP A 47 1.96 -5.34 -17.14
N GLU A 48 3.00 -5.20 -17.95
CA GLU A 48 2.87 -4.95 -19.41
C GLU A 48 2.07 -6.04 -20.16
N ASP A 49 1.99 -7.25 -19.61
CA ASP A 49 1.24 -8.38 -20.15
C ASP A 49 -0.20 -8.50 -19.59
N GLY A 50 -0.61 -7.55 -18.75
CA GLY A 50 -1.91 -7.55 -18.08
C GLY A 50 -1.97 -8.40 -16.82
N GLU A 51 -0.85 -8.96 -16.34
CA GLU A 51 -0.82 -9.67 -15.06
C GLU A 51 -0.99 -8.70 -13.88
N LEU A 52 -1.88 -9.05 -12.95
CA LEU A 52 -2.14 -8.25 -11.75
C LEU A 52 -1.41 -8.85 -10.54
N THR A 53 -0.44 -8.12 -9.98
CA THR A 53 0.37 -8.59 -8.86
C THR A 53 0.18 -7.70 -7.63
N PRO A 54 0.00 -8.28 -6.42
CA PRO A 54 0.01 -7.52 -5.19
C PRO A 54 1.43 -7.11 -4.79
N ILE A 55 1.64 -5.82 -4.54
CA ILE A 55 2.91 -5.24 -4.13
C ILE A 55 2.74 -4.46 -2.83
N VAL A 56 3.75 -4.49 -1.96
CA VAL A 56 3.77 -3.72 -0.72
C VAL A 56 4.49 -2.40 -0.93
N ARG A 57 3.80 -1.29 -0.69
CA ARG A 57 4.33 0.09 -0.80
C ARG A 57 4.26 0.80 0.54
N ARG A 58 5.23 1.66 0.84
CA ARG A 58 5.22 2.49 2.06
C ARG A 58 4.48 3.81 1.85
N ASN A 59 4.63 4.39 0.66
CA ASN A 59 4.02 5.65 0.30
C ASN A 59 3.02 5.42 -0.83
N ILE A 60 1.87 6.06 -0.69
CA ILE A 60 0.86 6.22 -1.74
C ILE A 60 0.28 7.63 -1.58
N TYR A 61 -0.10 8.25 -2.69
CA TYR A 61 -0.67 9.59 -2.71
C TYR A 61 -2.12 9.51 -3.14
N LYS A 62 -2.97 10.28 -2.47
CA LYS A 62 -4.38 10.33 -2.85
C LYS A 62 -4.52 11.08 -4.17
N LYS A 63 -5.06 10.38 -5.17
CA LYS A 63 -5.39 10.93 -6.49
C LYS A 63 -6.34 12.12 -6.35
N GLY A 64 -6.03 13.24 -7.01
CA GLY A 64 -6.87 14.45 -6.99
C GLY A 64 -6.63 15.42 -5.82
N THR A 65 -5.55 15.25 -5.06
CA THR A 65 -5.12 16.21 -4.01
C THR A 65 -4.02 17.16 -4.46
N ALA A 66 -3.72 17.21 -5.77
CA ALA A 66 -2.94 18.32 -6.34
C ALA A 66 -3.68 19.61 -6.02
N ALA A 67 -3.09 20.38 -5.09
CA ALA A 67 -3.70 21.53 -4.46
C ALA A 67 -4.24 22.51 -5.51
N LYS A 68 -5.50 22.89 -5.30
CA LYS A 68 -6.09 24.09 -5.88
C LYS A 68 -5.48 25.33 -5.27
#